data_AF-A0A6G1RTQ9-F1
#
_entry.id   AF-A0A6G1RTQ9-F1
#
_cell.length_a   1.000
_cell.length_b   1.000
_cell.length_c   1.000
_cell.angle_alpha   90.00
_cell.angle_beta   90.00
_cell.angle_gamma   90.00
#
_symmetry.space_group_name_H-M   'P 1'
#
loop_
_entity.id
_entity.type
_entity.pdbx_description
1 polymer ?
#
loop_
_entity_poly.entity_id
_entity_poly.type
_entity_poly.pdbx_seq_one_letter_code
_entity_poly.pdbx_strand_id
1 'polypeptide(L)'
;NCKLLEGLKMMDLEHKVLLTGTPLQNTVEELFSLLHFLEPGRFPSETTFMQEFGDLKTEEQVQKLQAILKPMMLRRLKEDVEKNLAPKEETIIEVELTNIQKKYYR
;
A
#
# COMPACT_ATOMS: atom_id res chain seq x y z
N ASN A 1 7.96 -8.40 10.67
CA ASN A 1 9.06 -9.39 10.63
C ASN A 1 9.57 -9.61 9.21
N CYS A 2 10.40 -8.71 8.71
CA CYS A 2 11.02 -8.81 7.39
C CYS A 2 12.54 -8.66 7.56
N LYS A 3 13.31 -9.73 7.31
CA LYS A 3 14.77 -9.74 7.47
C LYS A 3 15.49 -8.69 6.62
N LEU A 4 14.91 -8.34 5.47
CA LEU A 4 15.44 -7.29 4.60
C LEU A 4 15.38 -5.92 5.29
N LEU A 5 14.24 -5.56 5.88
CA LEU A 5 14.09 -4.27 6.57
C LEU A 5 15.00 -4.19 7.80
N GLU A 6 15.21 -5.30 8.51
CA GLU A 6 16.17 -5.35 9.63
C GLU A 6 17.60 -5.11 9.16
N GLY A 7 18.03 -5.76 8.07
CA GLY A 7 19.36 -5.54 7.51
C GLY A 7 19.56 -4.12 6.98
N LEU A 8 18.56 -3.55 6.31
CA LEU A 8 18.61 -2.17 5.81
C LEU A 8 18.61 -1.13 6.92
N LYS A 9 18.00 -1.42 8.09
CA LYS A 9 18.04 -0.55 9.27
C LYS A 9 19.42 -0.48 9.92
N MET A 10 20.25 -1.51 9.75
CA MET A 10 21.62 -1.54 10.29
C MET A 10 22.62 -0.77 9.42
N MET A 11 22.23 -0.38 8.21
CA MET A 11 23.09 0.41 7.31
C MET A 11 22.97 1.90 7.66
N ASP A 12 24.12 2.57 7.75
CA ASP A 12 24.17 4.02 7.86
C ASP A 12 23.92 4.62 6.47
N LEU A 13 22.75 5.23 6.29
CA LEU A 13 22.25 5.75 5.02
C LEU A 13 21.81 7.21 5.21
N GLU A 14 22.46 8.13 4.49
CA GLU A 14 22.10 9.55 4.50
C GLU A 14 20.73 9.80 3.84
N HIS A 15 20.42 9.06 2.77
CA HIS A 15 19.17 9.20 2.03
C HIS A 15 18.56 7.84 1.66
N LYS A 16 17.22 7.75 1.75
CA LYS A 16 16.45 6.55 1.41
C LYS A 16 15.36 6.90 0.42
N VAL A 17 15.27 6.16 -0.68
CA VAL A 17 14.20 6.26 -1.68
C VAL A 17 13.57 4.90 -1.85
N LEU A 18 12.25 4.81 -1.60
CA LEU A 18 11.46 3.60 -1.84
C LEU A 18 10.73 3.72 -3.17
N LEU A 19 10.81 2.66 -3.97
CA LEU A 19 10.10 2.55 -5.24
C LEU A 19 9.06 1.43 -5.13
N THR A 20 7.80 1.76 -5.38
CA THR A 20 6.70 0.78 -5.39
C THR A 20 5.67 1.17 -6.44
N GLY A 21 5.12 0.17 -7.14
CA GLY A 21 4.03 0.37 -8.09
C GLY A 21 2.66 0.52 -7.43
N THR A 22 2.51 0.07 -6.18
CA THR A 22 1.20 -0.12 -5.51
C THR A 22 1.28 0.19 -4.01
N PRO A 23 1.63 1.43 -3.61
CA PRO A 23 2.00 1.78 -2.23
C PRO A 23 0.90 1.56 -1.17
N LEU A 24 -0.35 1.41 -1.59
CA LEU A 24 -1.54 1.39 -0.71
C LEU A 24 -2.36 0.09 -0.80
N GLN A 25 -1.90 -0.91 -1.56
CA GLN A 25 -2.79 -2.01 -1.97
C GLN A 25 -2.93 -3.19 -0.99
N ASN A 26 -2.12 -3.30 0.06
CA ASN A 26 -2.18 -4.49 0.91
C ASN A 26 -2.79 -4.20 2.28
N THR A 27 -2.18 -3.38 3.14
CA THR A 27 -2.79 -3.00 4.43
C THR A 27 -2.21 -1.69 5.01
N VAL A 28 -2.84 -1.14 6.06
CA VAL A 28 -2.34 0.04 6.79
C VAL A 28 -1.04 -0.27 7.55
N GLU A 29 -0.86 -1.52 8.00
CA GLU A 29 0.35 -2.02 8.66
C GLU A 29 1.55 -2.03 7.69
N GLU A 30 1.34 -2.42 6.44
CA GLU A 30 2.39 -2.34 5.42
C GLU A 30 2.79 -0.89 5.15
N LEU A 31 1.81 0.01 5.07
CA LEU A 31 2.07 1.45 4.92
C LEU A 31 2.91 1.99 6.09
N PHE A 32 2.55 1.64 7.33
CA PHE A 32 3.33 2.00 8.52
C PHE A 32 4.77 1.50 8.40
N SER A 33 4.96 0.24 8.00
CA SER A 33 6.29 -0.37 7.90
C SER A 33 7.21 0.40 6.94
N LEU A 34 6.67 0.90 5.82
CA LEU A 34 7.41 1.73 4.87
C LEU A 34 7.73 3.12 5.43
N LEU A 35 6.75 3.77 6.07
CA LEU A 35 6.91 5.11 6.66
C LEU A 35 7.90 5.10 7.83
N HIS A 36 7.79 4.11 8.72
CA HIS A 36 8.72 3.91 9.83
C HIS A 36 10.14 3.59 9.35
N PHE A 37 10.30 2.89 8.22
CA PHE A 37 11.62 2.66 7.64
C PHE A 37 12.26 3.94 7.09
N LEU A 38 11.47 4.82 6.47
CA LEU A 38 11.92 6.11 5.95
C LEU A 38 12.23 7.10 7.08
N GLU A 39 11.29 7.30 8.00
CA GLU A 39 11.39 8.28 9.09
C GLU A 39 10.98 7.66 10.44
N PRO A 40 11.85 6.84 11.06
CA PRO A 40 11.51 6.16 12.32
C PRO A 40 11.22 7.12 13.47
N GLY A 41 11.83 8.32 13.48
CA GLY A 41 11.58 9.35 14.49
C GLY A 41 10.19 9.97 14.41
N ARG A 42 9.61 10.05 13.20
CA ARG A 42 8.26 10.58 12.99
C ARG A 42 7.17 9.52 13.20
N PHE A 43 7.50 8.25 12.91
CA PHE A 43 6.59 7.12 13.06
C PHE A 43 7.14 6.07 14.03
N PRO A 44 7.28 6.37 15.33
CA PRO A 44 8.00 5.50 16.26
C PRO A 44 7.24 4.23 16.68
N SER A 45 5.91 4.22 16.57
CA SER A 45 5.05 3.19 17.16
C SER A 45 3.96 2.73 16.18
N GLU A 46 4.00 1.45 15.82
CA GLU A 46 2.96 0.79 15.01
C GLU A 46 1.62 0.85 15.72
N THR A 47 1.59 0.56 17.02
CA THR A 47 0.37 0.53 17.82
C THR A 47 -0.34 1.87 17.82
N THR A 48 0.41 2.98 17.98
CA THR A 48 -0.17 4.33 17.96
C THR A 48 -0.70 4.68 16.58
N PHE A 49 0.06 4.32 15.53
CA PHE A 49 -0.38 4.54 14.15
C PHE A 49 -1.65 3.75 13.81
N MET A 50 -1.74 2.49 14.24
CA MET A 50 -2.91 1.64 14.02
C MET A 50 -4.12 2.05 14.84
N GLN A 51 -3.93 2.59 16.05
CA GLN A 51 -5.02 3.20 16.82
C GLN A 51 -5.63 4.41 16.09
N GLU A 52 -4.79 5.18 15.40
CA GLU A 52 -5.21 6.40 14.72
C GLU A 52 -5.75 6.15 13.31
N PHE A 53 -5.16 5.22 12.56
CA PHE A 53 -5.41 5.00 11.13
C PHE A 53 -5.81 3.57 10.75
N GLY A 54 -5.77 2.60 11.66
CA GLY A 54 -5.90 1.17 11.33
C GLY A 54 -7.21 0.78 10.65
N ASP A 55 -8.32 1.40 11.07
CA ASP A 55 -9.64 1.07 10.55
C ASP A 55 -10.12 1.99 9.40
N LEU A 56 -9.44 3.13 9.16
CA LEU A 56 -9.83 4.17 8.19
C LEU A 56 -11.36 4.41 8.07
N LYS A 57 -12.06 4.47 9.21
CA LYS A 57 -13.53 4.53 9.26
C LYS A 57 -14.09 5.90 8.95
N THR A 58 -13.34 6.97 9.23
CA THR A 58 -13.79 8.35 9.02
C THR A 58 -13.04 9.02 7.88
N GLU A 59 -13.75 9.90 7.17
CA GLU A 59 -13.15 10.73 6.12
C GLU A 59 -12.00 11.60 6.68
N GLU A 60 -12.13 12.08 7.92
CA GLU A 60 -11.09 12.86 8.60
C GLU A 60 -9.79 12.06 8.78
N GLN A 61 -9.87 10.78 9.17
CA GLN A 61 -8.70 9.90 9.27
C GLN A 61 -8.02 9.73 7.91
N VAL A 62 -8.80 9.57 6.84
CA VAL A 62 -8.29 9.45 5.47
C VAL A 62 -7.60 10.73 5.03
N GLN A 63 -8.21 11.89 5.25
CA GLN A 63 -7.64 13.20 4.89
C GLN A 63 -6.34 13.47 5.67
N LYS A 64 -6.31 13.14 6.97
CA LYS A 64 -5.12 13.28 7.80
C LYS A 64 -3.97 12.38 7.32
N LEU A 65 -4.27 11.13 6.97
CA LEU A 65 -3.28 10.21 6.40
C LEU A 65 -2.77 10.72 5.04
N GLN A 66 -3.66 11.19 4.16
CA GLN A 66 -3.25 11.78 2.88
C GLN A 66 -2.34 12.99 3.05
N ALA A 67 -2.61 13.86 4.03
CA ALA A 67 -1.77 15.02 4.33
C ALA A 67 -0.36 14.62 4.79
N ILE A 68 -0.25 13.53 5.56
CA ILE A 68 1.04 12.96 5.97
C ILE A 68 1.80 12.40 4.76
N LEU A 69 1.11 11.69 3.86
CA LEU A 69 1.73 11.06 2.68
C LEU A 69 2.13 12.04 1.60
N LYS A 70 1.39 13.14 1.42
CA LYS A 70 1.60 14.12 0.34
C LYS A 70 3.05 14.62 0.16
N PRO A 71 3.79 15.00 1.22
CA PRO A 71 5.19 15.41 1.07
C PRO A 71 6.17 14.25 0.87
N MET A 72 5.80 13.02 1.23
CA MET A 72 6.69 11.85 1.21
C MET A 72 6.52 10.96 -0.02
N MET A 73 5.37 11.05 -0.70
CA MET A 73 4.99 10.16 -1.78
C MET A 73 4.69 10.94 -3.05
N LEU A 74 5.46 10.65 -4.11
CA LEU A 74 5.14 11.08 -5.46
C LEU A 74 4.36 9.98 -6.17
N ARG A 75 3.08 10.22 -6.43
CA ARG A 75 2.20 9.28 -7.16
C ARG A 75 1.56 10.01 -8.35
N ARG A 76 1.57 9.36 -9.51
CA ARG A 76 0.88 9.80 -10.73
C ARG A 76 0.00 8.66 -11.24
N LEU A 77 -1.21 8.95 -11.67
CA LEU A 77 -2.06 7.96 -12.34
C LEU A 77 -1.71 7.91 -13.84
N LYS A 78 -1.94 6.77 -14.49
CA LYS A 78 -1.68 6.65 -15.94
C LYS A 78 -2.52 7.65 -16.74
N GLU A 79 -3.76 7.88 -16.31
CA GLU A 79 -4.66 8.90 -16.90
C GLU A 79 -4.15 10.33 -16.75
N ASP A 80 -3.40 10.64 -15.68
CA ASP A 80 -2.81 11.97 -15.47
C ASP A 80 -1.68 12.26 -16.47
N VAL A 81 -1.03 11.21 -16.98
CA VAL A 81 0.22 11.32 -17.75
C VAL A 81 -0.01 11.01 -19.23
N GLU A 82 -0.78 9.98 -19.55
CA GLU A 82 -0.91 9.46 -20.91
C GLU A 82 -2.33 9.59 -21.45
N LYS A 83 -2.60 10.74 -22.08
CA LYS A 83 -3.93 11.10 -22.62
C LYS A 83 -4.31 10.35 -23.90
N ASN A 84 -3.34 9.72 -24.56
CA ASN A 84 -3.55 8.98 -25.81
C ASN A 84 -3.83 7.50 -25.60
N LEU A 85 -3.73 7.01 -24.36
CA LEU A 85 -3.97 5.60 -24.05
C LEU A 85 -5.47 5.31 -24.09
N ALA A 86 -5.86 4.26 -24.80
CA ALA A 86 -7.23 3.76 -24.74
C ALA A 86 -7.59 3.36 -23.30
N PRO A 87 -8.84 3.57 -22.86
CA PRO A 87 -9.27 3.18 -21.52
C PRO A 87 -9.13 1.67 -21.31
N LYS A 88 -8.85 1.26 -20.07
CA LYS A 88 -8.79 -0.16 -19.69
C LYS A 88 -10.20 -0.76 -19.75
N GLU A 89 -10.40 -1.76 -20.58
CA GLU A 89 -11.64 -2.56 -20.56
C GLU A 89 -11.48 -3.76 -19.62
N GLU A 90 -12.48 -4.00 -18.78
CA GLU A 90 -12.52 -5.11 -17.83
C GLU A 90 -13.83 -5.88 -18.04
N THR A 91 -13.72 -7.16 -18.40
CA THR A 91 -14.86 -8.05 -18.65
C THR A 91 -14.82 -9.19 -17.65
N ILE A 92 -15.86 -9.30 -16.83
CA ILE A 92 -16.05 -10.43 -15.91
C ILE A 92 -16.81 -11.51 -16.66
N ILE A 93 -16.20 -12.67 -16.82
CA ILE A 93 -16.84 -13.85 -17.43
C ILE A 93 -17.18 -14.83 -16.32
N GLU A 94 -18.47 -14.90 -15.98
CA GLU A 94 -18.98 -15.88 -15.03
C GLU A 94 -18.99 -17.26 -15.68
N VAL A 95 -18.44 -18.26 -14.99
CA VAL A 95 -18.40 -19.65 -15.45
C VAL A 95 -18.95 -20.58 -14.38
N GLU A 96 -19.72 -21.58 -14.79
CA GLU A 96 -20.16 -22.62 -13.89
C GLU A 96 -19.08 -23.69 -13.70
N LEU A 97 -19.00 -24.25 -12.49
CA LEU A 97 -18.18 -25.44 -12.26
C LEU A 97 -18.72 -26.63 -13.07
N THR A 98 -17.84 -27.29 -13.79
CA THR A 98 -18.13 -28.57 -14.46
C THR A 98 -18.50 -29.66 -13.44
N ASN A 99 -19.16 -30.72 -13.89
CA ASN A 99 -19.55 -31.84 -13.02
C ASN A 99 -18.35 -32.49 -12.31
N ILE A 100 -17.18 -32.55 -12.97
CA ILE A 100 -15.95 -33.07 -12.38
C ILE A 100 -15.44 -32.12 -11.29
N GLN A 101 -15.37 -30.81 -11.56
CA GLN A 101 -14.96 -29.83 -10.56
C GLN A 101 -15.91 -29.81 -9.36
N LYS A 102 -17.22 -29.89 -9.57
CA LYS A 102 -18.22 -30.02 -8.49
C LYS A 102 -17.98 -31.25 -7.60
N LYS A 103 -17.43 -32.34 -8.15
CA LYS A 103 -17.09 -33.55 -7.39
C LYS A 103 -15.82 -33.40 -6.54
N TYR A 104 -14.83 -32.65 -7.01
CA TYR A 104 -13.57 -32.39 -6.28
C TYR A 104 -13.63 -31.19 -5.34
N TYR A 105 -14.55 -30.25 -5.58
CA TYR A 105 -14.76 -29.07 -4.72
C TYR A 105 -15.66 -29.36 -3.51
N ARG A 106 -16.35 -30.52 -3.50
CA ARG A 106 -17.04 -31.05 -2.31
C ARG A 106 -16.05 -31.63 -1.33
#